data_AF-A0A2J6XD65-F1
#
_entry.id   AF-A0A2J6XD65-F1
#
_cell.length_a   1.000
_cell.length_b   1.000
_cell.length_c   1.000
_cell.angle_alpha   90.00
_cell.angle_beta   90.00
_cell.angle_gamma   90.00
#
_symmetry.space_group_name_H-M   'P 1'
#
loop_
_entity.id
_entity.type
_entity.pdbx_description
1 polymer ?
#
loop_
_entity_poly.entity_id
_entity_poly.type
_entity_poly.pdbx_seq_one_letter_code
_entity_poly.pdbx_strand_id
1 'polypeptide(L)'
;MTKLIRLAPHLIGWLPLALLIGDALGNRLTVNPIQYLTQRTGWFALVLLLATLACTPLNHWLGWKQVMRWRRPLGLYSFAYAGMHVAIFVGVDYGLDLGLIVQAIGEKRYIIAGLFAFLLLVPLAITSTTG
;
A
#
# COMPACT_ATOMS: atom_id res chain seq x y z
N MET A 1 -15.61 24.06 -0.22
CA MET A 1 -15.87 22.61 0.05
C MET A 1 -15.17 21.66 -0.91
N THR A 2 -15.05 21.98 -2.22
CA THR A 2 -14.41 21.12 -3.23
C THR A 2 -12.91 20.89 -3.03
N LYS A 3 -12.15 21.85 -2.48
CA LYS A 3 -10.72 21.67 -2.17
C LYS A 3 -10.49 20.63 -1.06
N LEU A 4 -11.28 20.69 0.02
CA LEU A 4 -11.16 19.78 1.17
C LEU A 4 -11.40 18.31 0.77
N ILE A 5 -12.39 18.08 -0.09
CA ILE A 5 -12.70 16.75 -0.63
C ILE A 5 -11.54 16.20 -1.46
N ARG A 6 -10.81 17.04 -2.20
CA ARG A 6 -9.64 16.59 -2.97
C ARG A 6 -8.43 16.25 -2.09
N LEU A 7 -8.31 16.90 -0.94
CA LEU A 7 -7.18 16.71 -0.01
C LEU A 7 -7.32 15.45 0.86
N ALA A 8 -8.55 15.02 1.14
CA ALA A 8 -8.83 13.84 1.97
C ALA A 8 -8.02 12.58 1.59
N PRO A 9 -7.99 12.10 0.34
CA PRO A 9 -7.22 10.90 -0.01
C PRO A 9 -5.71 11.08 0.16
N HIS A 10 -5.19 12.30 0.03
CA HIS A 10 -3.78 12.58 0.29
C HIS A 10 -3.49 12.49 1.79
N LEU A 11 -4.33 13.07 2.64
CA LEU A 11 -4.19 12.95 4.09
C LEU A 11 -4.26 11.48 4.54
N ILE A 12 -5.20 10.71 3.99
CA ILE A 12 -5.31 9.26 4.25
C ILE A 12 -4.07 8.51 3.77
N GLY A 13 -3.49 8.89 2.64
CA GLY A 13 -2.26 8.30 2.11
C GLY A 13 -1.02 8.62 2.94
N TRP A 14 -0.90 9.84 3.48
CA TRP A 14 0.27 10.28 4.24
C TRP A 14 0.22 9.90 5.73
N LEU A 15 -0.97 9.79 6.31
CA LEU A 15 -1.16 9.48 7.73
C LEU A 15 -0.42 8.20 8.18
N PRO A 16 -0.50 7.06 7.45
CA PRO A 16 0.20 5.85 7.86
C PRO A 16 1.73 5.99 7.86
N LEU A 17 2.28 6.74 6.90
CA LEU A 17 3.70 7.04 6.83
C LEU A 17 4.13 7.92 8.01
N ALA A 18 3.34 8.92 8.36
CA ALA A 18 3.59 9.76 9.53
C ALA A 18 3.55 8.95 10.84
N LEU A 19 2.62 7.99 10.97
CA LEU A 19 2.56 7.08 12.12
C LEU A 19 3.80 6.18 12.19
N LEU A 20 4.24 5.61 11.06
CA LEU A 20 5.46 4.80 11.00
C LEU A 20 6.72 5.59 11.39
N ILE A 21 6.85 6.84 10.92
CA ILE A 21 7.94 7.72 11.32
C ILE A 21 7.87 8.03 12.82
N GLY A 22 6.67 8.31 13.35
CA GLY A 22 6.46 8.54 14.77
C GLY A 22 6.85 7.33 15.64
N ASP A 23 6.50 6.12 15.20
CA ASP A 23 6.87 4.88 15.89
C ASP A 23 8.39 4.67 15.88
N ALA A 24 9.05 4.95 14.75
CA ALA A 24 10.50 4.85 14.61
C ALA A 24 11.24 5.88 15.50
N LEU A 25 10.82 7.15 15.48
CA LEU A 25 11.41 8.21 16.30
C LEU A 25 11.14 8.01 17.80
N GLY A 26 10.00 7.42 18.15
CA GLY A 26 9.62 7.13 19.53
C GLY A 26 10.26 5.86 20.12
N ASN A 27 11.14 5.18 19.36
CA ASN A 27 11.72 3.89 19.71
C ASN A 27 10.65 2.82 20.07
N ARG A 28 9.49 2.89 19.41
CA ARG A 28 8.34 1.98 19.62
C ARG A 28 8.30 0.84 18.63
N LEU A 29 9.39 0.64 17.89
CA LEU A 29 9.56 -0.50 17.01
C LEU A 29 9.58 -1.78 17.84
N THR A 30 8.87 -2.81 17.40
CA THR A 30 8.88 -4.13 18.02
C THR A 30 10.30 -4.71 18.05
N VAL A 31 10.52 -5.78 18.82
CA VAL A 31 11.80 -6.52 18.92
C VAL A 31 12.40 -6.85 17.54
N ASN A 32 11.56 -7.08 16.53
CA ASN A 32 11.97 -7.18 15.13
C ASN A 32 11.44 -5.97 14.30
N PRO A 33 12.26 -4.92 14.09
CA PRO A 33 11.83 -3.70 13.42
C PRO A 33 11.56 -3.92 11.92
N ILE A 34 12.31 -4.81 11.27
CA ILE A 34 12.14 -5.10 9.83
C ILE A 34 10.79 -5.78 9.61
N GLN A 35 10.50 -6.83 10.39
CA GLN A 35 9.21 -7.52 10.32
C GLN A 35 8.05 -6.56 10.59
N TYR A 36 8.19 -5.66 11.57
CA TYR A 36 7.18 -4.65 11.87
C TYR A 36 6.91 -3.75 10.65
N LEU A 37 7.96 -3.21 10.02
CA LEU A 37 7.84 -2.34 8.85
C LEU A 37 7.23 -3.10 7.66
N THR A 38 7.68 -4.32 7.38
CA THR A 38 7.13 -5.17 6.32
C THR A 38 5.64 -5.40 6.54
N GLN A 39 5.22 -5.75 7.75
CA GLN A 39 3.82 -6.04 8.03
C GLN A 39 2.94 -4.79 8.00
N ARG A 40 3.41 -3.66 8.54
CA ARG A 40 2.68 -2.40 8.53
C ARG A 40 2.51 -1.84 7.11
N THR A 41 3.56 -1.83 6.30
CA THR A 41 3.49 -1.34 4.92
C THR A 41 2.56 -2.20 4.07
N GLY A 42 2.61 -3.52 4.23
CA GLY A 42 1.68 -4.45 3.58
C GLY A 42 0.22 -4.22 4.00
N TRP A 43 -0.02 -4.00 5.30
CA TRP A 43 -1.34 -3.68 5.82
C TRP A 43 -1.91 -2.39 5.21
N PHE A 44 -1.12 -1.32 5.16
CA PHE A 44 -1.57 -0.05 4.56
C PHE A 44 -1.81 -0.18 3.05
N ALA A 45 -0.97 -0.91 2.33
CA ALA A 45 -1.17 -1.19 0.92
C ALA A 45 -2.53 -1.87 0.66
N LEU A 46 -2.87 -2.88 1.48
CA LEU A 46 -4.14 -3.62 1.39
C LEU A 46 -5.35 -2.75 1.77
N VAL A 47 -5.27 -2.00 2.87
CA VAL A 47 -6.38 -1.11 3.30
C VAL A 47 -6.67 -0.06 2.23
N LEU A 48 -5.64 0.56 1.65
CA LEU A 48 -5.81 1.54 0.58
C LEU A 48 -6.33 0.91 -0.72
N LEU A 49 -5.91 -0.31 -1.03
CA LEU A 49 -6.43 -1.06 -2.17
C LEU A 49 -7.93 -1.34 -2.00
N LEU A 50 -8.33 -1.83 -0.82
CA LEU A 50 -9.73 -2.08 -0.50
C LEU A 50 -10.55 -0.79 -0.50
N ALA A 51 -10.01 0.31 0.04
CA ALA A 51 -10.66 1.61 -0.02
C ALA A 51 -10.86 2.10 -1.47
N THR A 52 -9.88 1.84 -2.34
CA THR A 52 -9.97 2.15 -3.78
C THR A 52 -11.07 1.35 -4.46
N LEU A 53 -11.13 0.04 -4.19
CA LEU A 53 -12.16 -0.86 -4.73
C LEU A 53 -13.56 -0.50 -4.22
N ALA A 54 -13.65 -0.06 -2.95
CA ALA A 54 -14.90 0.35 -2.31
C ALA A 54 -15.49 1.64 -2.90
N CYS A 55 -14.72 2.49 -3.60
CA CYS A 55 -15.25 3.70 -4.24
C CYS A 55 -16.42 3.40 -5.19
N THR A 56 -16.34 2.30 -5.95
CA THR A 56 -17.37 1.90 -6.92
C THR A 56 -18.70 1.50 -6.24
N PRO A 57 -18.74 0.54 -5.29
CA PRO A 57 -19.98 0.19 -4.59
C PRO A 57 -20.50 1.35 -3.73
N LEU A 58 -19.64 2.16 -3.11
CA LEU A 58 -20.05 3.36 -2.37
C LEU A 58 -20.81 4.35 -3.27
N ASN A 59 -20.31 4.60 -4.48
CA ASN A 59 -21.01 5.44 -5.44
C ASN A 59 -22.33 4.80 -5.91
N HIS A 60 -22.35 3.48 -6.12
CA HIS A 60 -23.53 2.77 -6.61
C HIS A 60 -24.67 2.73 -5.58
N TRP A 61 -24.37 2.44 -4.32
CA TRP A 61 -25.38 2.28 -3.26
C TRP A 61 -25.76 3.60 -2.58
N LEU A 62 -24.80 4.51 -2.37
CA LEU A 62 -25.04 5.77 -1.65
C LEU A 62 -25.21 6.98 -2.58
N GLY A 63 -25.02 6.82 -3.89
CA GLY A 63 -25.06 7.92 -4.85
C GLY A 63 -23.93 8.95 -4.69
N TRP A 64 -22.88 8.62 -3.95
CA TRP A 64 -21.82 9.57 -3.57
C TRP A 64 -20.80 9.79 -4.69
N LYS A 65 -21.18 10.54 -5.74
CA LYS A 65 -20.36 10.78 -6.95
C LYS A 65 -18.95 11.32 -6.68
N GLN A 66 -18.76 12.06 -5.58
CA GLN A 66 -17.48 12.65 -5.21
C GLN A 66 -16.45 11.58 -4.80
N VAL A 67 -16.86 10.43 -4.27
CA VAL A 67 -15.95 9.34 -3.87
C VAL A 67 -15.18 8.76 -5.06
N MET A 68 -15.76 8.83 -6.27
CA MET A 68 -15.11 8.37 -7.49
C MET A 68 -13.84 9.17 -7.82
N ARG A 69 -13.75 10.42 -7.34
CA ARG A 69 -12.53 11.25 -7.48
C ARG A 69 -11.40 10.76 -6.59
N TRP A 70 -11.71 9.99 -5.54
CA TRP A 70 -10.71 9.44 -4.60
C TRP A 70 -10.09 8.13 -5.10
N ARG A 71 -10.76 7.43 -6.03
CA ARG A 71 -10.31 6.13 -6.55
C ARG A 71 -8.88 6.18 -7.09
N ARG A 72 -8.56 7.18 -7.91
CA ARG A 72 -7.22 7.33 -8.50
C ARG A 72 -6.12 7.59 -7.46
N PRO A 73 -6.20 8.64 -6.61
CA PRO A 73 -5.14 8.90 -5.64
C PRO A 73 -4.98 7.76 -4.62
N LEU A 74 -6.08 7.15 -4.14
CA LEU A 74 -5.98 5.99 -3.23
C LEU A 74 -5.27 4.81 -3.88
N GLY A 75 -5.52 4.55 -5.17
CA GLY A 75 -4.81 3.51 -5.93
C GLY A 75 -3.31 3.78 -6.05
N LEU A 76 -2.90 5.02 -6.30
CA LEU A 76 -1.48 5.41 -6.33
C LEU A 76 -0.81 5.21 -4.96
N TYR A 77 -1.47 5.61 -3.87
CA TYR A 77 -0.93 5.39 -2.53
C TYR A 77 -0.83 3.90 -2.22
N SER A 78 -1.85 3.09 -2.56
CA SER A 78 -1.78 1.63 -2.41
C SER A 78 -0.56 1.05 -3.14
N PHE A 79 -0.31 1.46 -4.40
CA PHE A 79 0.87 1.05 -5.14
C PHE A 79 2.18 1.50 -4.47
N ALA A 80 2.26 2.74 -3.99
CA ALA A 80 3.45 3.25 -3.30
C ALA A 80 3.78 2.43 -2.03
N TYR A 81 2.77 2.13 -1.20
CA TYR A 81 2.96 1.28 -0.02
C TYR A 81 3.29 -0.17 -0.38
N ALA A 82 2.69 -0.71 -1.45
CA ALA A 82 3.03 -2.04 -1.94
C ALA A 82 4.48 -2.10 -2.45
N GLY A 83 4.94 -1.07 -3.15
CA GLY A 83 6.34 -0.93 -3.58
C GLY A 83 7.30 -0.83 -2.40
N MET A 84 6.95 -0.05 -1.37
CA MET A 84 7.72 0.02 -0.12
C MET A 84 7.76 -1.35 0.60
N HIS A 85 6.64 -2.05 0.68
CA HIS A 85 6.55 -3.39 1.25
C HIS A 85 7.48 -4.39 0.53
N VAL A 86 7.44 -4.41 -0.80
CA VAL A 86 8.31 -5.26 -1.62
C VAL A 86 9.78 -4.85 -1.49
N ALA A 87 10.09 -3.55 -1.45
CA ALA A 87 11.45 -3.06 -1.29
C ALA A 87 12.04 -3.44 0.08
N ILE A 88 11.25 -3.39 1.16
CA ILE A 88 11.68 -3.84 2.49
C ILE A 88 11.89 -5.35 2.48
N PHE A 89 10.95 -6.13 1.93
CA PHE A 89 11.08 -7.58 1.83
C PHE A 89 12.34 -7.98 1.02
N VAL A 90 12.47 -7.51 -0.21
CA VAL A 90 13.56 -7.92 -1.10
C VAL A 90 14.91 -7.33 -0.67
N GLY A 91 14.95 -6.04 -0.33
CA GLY A 91 16.19 -5.32 -0.06
C GLY A 91 16.66 -5.34 1.40
N VAL A 92 15.74 -5.22 2.36
CA VAL A 92 16.10 -5.06 3.79
C VAL A 92 16.05 -6.40 4.53
N ASP A 93 15.00 -7.20 4.32
CA ASP A 93 14.80 -8.48 5.00
C ASP A 93 15.69 -9.58 4.40
N TYR A 94 15.72 -9.67 3.07
CA TYR A 94 16.47 -10.71 2.34
C TYR A 94 17.77 -10.23 1.68
N GLY A 95 18.13 -8.95 1.77
CA GLY A 95 19.42 -8.44 1.30
C GLY A 95 19.70 -8.65 -0.19
N LEU A 96 18.66 -8.72 -1.04
CA LEU A 96 18.72 -9.07 -2.46
C LEU A 96 19.21 -10.50 -2.76
N ASP A 97 19.25 -11.39 -1.77
CA ASP A 97 19.58 -12.80 -1.97
C ASP A 97 18.42 -13.53 -2.67
N LEU A 98 18.57 -13.73 -3.98
CA LEU A 98 17.55 -14.38 -4.82
C LEU A 98 17.28 -15.83 -4.40
N GLY A 99 18.27 -16.54 -3.83
CA GLY A 99 18.10 -17.91 -3.37
C GLY A 99 17.15 -17.98 -2.18
N LEU A 100 17.39 -17.13 -1.18
CA LEU A 100 16.52 -17.03 0.00
C LEU A 100 15.13 -16.50 -0.34
N ILE A 101 15.01 -15.57 -1.29
CA ILE A 101 13.71 -15.05 -1.75
C ILE A 101 12.89 -16.17 -2.42
N VAL A 102 13.50 -16.92 -3.35
CA VAL A 102 12.81 -18.02 -4.05
C VAL A 102 12.41 -19.12 -3.06
N GLN A 103 13.30 -19.47 -2.11
CA GLN A 103 12.97 -20.40 -1.04
C GLN A 103 11.79 -19.90 -0.21
N ALA A 104 11.79 -18.62 0.20
CA ALA A 104 10.72 -18.02 0.97
C ALA A 104 9.38 -18.04 0.23
N ILE A 105 9.37 -17.79 -1.09
CA ILE A 105 8.16 -17.88 -1.92
C ILE A 105 7.61 -19.31 -1.93
N GLY A 106 8.49 -20.32 -1.99
CA GLY A 106 8.12 -21.73 -1.95
C GLY A 106 7.53 -22.16 -0.61
N GLU A 107 8.13 -21.71 0.49
CA GLU A 107 7.70 -22.04 1.86
C GLU A 107 6.43 -21.27 2.29
N LYS A 108 6.33 -19.99 1.90
CA LYS A 108 5.27 -19.08 2.34
C LYS A 108 4.32 -18.76 1.19
N ARG A 109 3.36 -19.67 0.94
CA ARG A 109 2.38 -19.57 -0.17
C ARG A 109 1.64 -18.23 -0.27
N TYR A 110 1.41 -17.55 0.85
CA TYR A 110 0.73 -16.25 0.87
C TYR A 110 1.52 -15.13 0.15
N ILE A 111 2.84 -15.26 0.01
CA ILE A 111 3.69 -14.31 -0.73
C ILE A 111 3.30 -14.27 -2.21
N ILE A 112 2.87 -15.40 -2.76
CA ILE A 112 2.45 -15.51 -4.16
C ILE A 112 1.25 -14.59 -4.44
N ALA A 113 0.27 -14.55 -3.55
CA ALA A 113 -0.89 -13.66 -3.69
C ALA A 113 -0.46 -12.18 -3.66
N GLY A 114 0.45 -11.81 -2.76
CA GLY A 114 1.03 -10.47 -2.69
C GLY A 114 1.79 -10.08 -3.95
N LEU A 115 2.59 -11.00 -4.51
CA LEU A 115 3.31 -10.79 -5.76
C LEU A 115 2.36 -10.56 -6.93
N PHE A 116 1.32 -11.38 -7.09
CA PHE A 116 0.31 -11.18 -8.13
C PHE A 116 -0.42 -9.84 -7.96
N ALA A 117 -0.83 -9.49 -6.75
CA ALA A 117 -1.46 -8.21 -6.48
C ALA A 117 -0.53 -7.04 -6.87
N PHE A 118 0.75 -7.10 -6.49
CA PHE A 118 1.73 -6.07 -6.86
C PHE A 118 1.92 -5.98 -8.37
N LEU A 119 2.07 -7.11 -9.06
CA LEU A 119 2.22 -7.15 -10.52
C LEU A 119 1.01 -6.58 -11.25
N LEU A 120 -0.21 -6.76 -10.73
CA LEU A 120 -1.43 -6.15 -11.27
C LEU A 120 -1.52 -4.65 -10.98
N LEU A 121 -0.96 -4.19 -9.86
CA LEU A 121 -0.91 -2.75 -9.53
C LEU A 121 0.08 -1.99 -10.41
N VAL A 122 1.16 -2.61 -10.89
CA VAL A 122 2.15 -1.97 -11.78
C VAL A 122 1.52 -1.34 -13.04
N PRO A 123 0.79 -2.07 -13.91
CA PRO A 123 0.18 -1.46 -15.09
C PRO A 123 -0.90 -0.44 -14.74
N LEU A 124 -1.62 -0.64 -13.63
CA LEU A 124 -2.61 0.32 -13.14
C LEU A 124 -1.96 1.64 -12.71
N ALA A 125 -0.79 1.59 -12.08
CA ALA A 125 -0.02 2.78 -11.69
C ALA A 125 0.58 3.47 -12.91
N ILE A 126 1.15 2.72 -13.86
CA ILE A 126 1.74 3.25 -15.11
C ILE A 126 0.68 3.99 -15.93
N THR A 127 -0.52 3.40 -16.08
CA THR A 127 -1.63 4.02 -16.82
C THR A 127 -2.27 5.19 -16.08
N SER A 128 -1.89 5.42 -14.81
CA SER A 128 -2.35 6.54 -14.01
C SER A 128 -1.44 7.77 -14.08
N THR A 129 -0.58 7.87 -15.10
CA THR A 129 0.39 8.97 -15.27
C THR A 129 -0.17 10.18 -16.03
N THR A 130 -1.27 10.03 -16.78
CA THR A 130 -1.87 11.14 -17.54
C THR A 130 -3.06 11.73 -16.79
N GLY A 131 -2.91 12.99 -16.34
CA GLY A 131 -3.93 13.80 -15.66
C GLY A 131 -4.91 14.41 -16.64
#